data_AF-A0A8T0ZZF1-F1
#
_entry.id   AF-A0A8T0ZZF1-F1
#
_cell.length_a   1.000
_cell.length_b   1.000
_cell.length_c   1.000
_cell.angle_alpha   90.00
_cell.angle_beta   90.00
_cell.angle_gamma   90.00
#
_symmetry.space_group_name_H-M   'P 1'
#
loop_
_entity.id
_entity.type
_entity.pdbx_description
1 polymer ?
#
loop_
_entity_poly.entity_id
_entity_poly.type
_entity_poly.pdbx_seq_one_letter_code
_entity_poly.pdbx_strand_id
1 'polypeptide(L)'
;MRLRGVFRAAKLPNGQRAIGTKWVFKIKRKADGSIEKYKARLVAKGFKQKYGIDYTDTFSPVVKYVTLRMIIAIAKYFGWPLVQLDVVTAFLYGIMKELVFCAVPEGVDLDGDFDCLELVKAIYGLKQALLRVAGLGYCVPVVPINRLTRTGPIRSRDDYGTLFTPPMIRRVG
;
A
#
# COMPACT_ATOMS: atom_id res chain seq x y z
N MET A 1 -3.10 0.79 -13.30
CA MET A 1 -2.50 1.96 -12.61
C MET A 1 -3.25 3.25 -12.93
N ARG A 2 -3.60 3.51 -14.20
CA ARG A 2 -4.50 4.63 -14.59
C ARG A 2 -5.87 4.58 -13.88
N LEU A 3 -6.49 3.39 -13.84
CA LEU A 3 -7.78 3.14 -13.15
C LEU A 3 -7.81 3.41 -11.64
N ARG A 4 -6.64 3.53 -10.97
CA ARG A 4 -6.56 3.78 -9.52
C ARG A 4 -6.19 5.23 -9.18
N GLY A 5 -6.11 6.11 -10.20
CA GLY A 5 -5.72 7.51 -10.03
C GLY A 5 -4.32 7.66 -9.43
N VAL A 6 -3.38 6.76 -9.80
CA VAL A 6 -2.00 6.79 -9.27
C VAL A 6 -1.17 7.87 -9.97
N PHE A 7 -1.47 8.14 -11.24
CA PHE A 7 -0.77 9.09 -12.08
C PHE A 7 -1.75 9.99 -12.81
N ARG A 8 -1.32 11.21 -13.12
CA ARG A 8 -2.00 12.16 -14.00
C ARG A 8 -1.06 12.59 -15.12
N ALA A 9 -1.57 12.73 -16.34
CA ALA A 9 -0.78 13.32 -17.44
C ALA A 9 -0.55 14.82 -17.16
N ALA A 10 0.68 15.27 -17.31
CA ALA A 10 1.07 16.65 -17.04
C ALA A 10 2.21 17.08 -17.98
N LYS A 11 2.36 18.40 -18.15
CA LYS A 11 3.55 18.96 -18.80
C LYS A 11 4.62 19.20 -17.75
N LEU A 12 5.88 18.93 -18.10
CA LEU A 12 6.98 19.12 -17.18
C LEU A 12 7.22 20.64 -17.01
N PRO A 13 7.07 21.21 -15.80
CA PRO A 13 7.33 22.63 -15.62
C PRO A 13 8.83 22.93 -15.76
N ASN A 14 9.14 24.11 -16.28
CA ASN A 14 10.51 24.55 -16.53
C ASN A 14 11.34 24.49 -15.24
N GLY A 15 12.49 23.80 -15.31
CA GLY A 15 13.43 23.66 -14.19
C GLY A 15 13.21 22.44 -13.29
N GLN A 16 12.16 21.66 -13.50
CA GLN A 16 11.97 20.37 -12.81
C GLN A 16 12.44 19.20 -13.64
N ARG A 17 12.83 18.11 -12.97
CA ARG A 17 13.38 16.92 -13.60
C ARG A 17 12.44 15.74 -13.41
N ALA A 18 12.06 15.10 -14.52
CA ALA A 18 11.30 13.87 -14.48
C ALA A 18 12.16 12.68 -14.00
N ILE A 19 11.62 11.89 -13.08
CA ILE A 19 12.24 10.65 -12.60
C ILE A 19 11.96 9.55 -13.61
N GLY A 20 13.00 8.87 -14.08
CA GLY A 20 12.83 7.73 -14.98
C GLY A 20 12.00 6.60 -14.37
N THR A 21 11.18 5.95 -15.17
CA THR A 21 10.41 4.76 -14.78
C THR A 21 11.00 3.50 -15.41
N LYS A 22 10.67 2.32 -14.87
CA LYS A 22 11.05 1.02 -15.42
C LYS A 22 9.96 -0.02 -15.13
N TRP A 23 9.67 -0.85 -16.13
CA TRP A 23 8.85 -2.03 -15.94
C TRP A 23 9.67 -3.20 -15.38
N VAL A 24 9.12 -3.87 -14.36
CA VAL A 24 9.65 -5.10 -13.80
C VAL A 24 8.64 -6.21 -14.01
N PHE A 25 8.96 -7.12 -14.91
CA PHE A 25 8.14 -8.29 -15.23
C PHE A 25 8.60 -9.49 -14.40
N LYS A 26 7.65 -10.25 -13.84
CA LYS A 26 7.89 -11.50 -13.13
C LYS A 26 6.79 -12.48 -13.47
N ILE A 27 7.17 -13.69 -13.87
CA ILE A 27 6.25 -14.80 -14.08
C ILE A 27 6.15 -15.55 -12.75
N LYS A 28 4.93 -15.72 -12.23
CA LYS A 28 4.66 -16.65 -11.14
C LYS A 28 4.30 -18.00 -11.75
N ARG A 29 5.05 -19.03 -11.36
CA ARG A 29 4.77 -20.42 -11.70
C ARG A 29 4.23 -21.14 -10.48
N LYS A 30 3.34 -22.10 -10.71
CA LYS A 30 2.85 -23.03 -9.68
C LYS A 30 3.91 -24.09 -9.39
N ALA A 31 3.68 -24.91 -8.35
CA ALA A 31 4.57 -26.02 -7.98
C ALA A 31 4.72 -27.06 -9.09
N ASP A 32 3.71 -27.21 -9.96
CA ASP A 32 3.71 -28.08 -11.13
C ASP A 32 4.48 -27.50 -12.35
N GLY A 33 5.04 -26.29 -12.23
CA GLY A 33 5.76 -25.60 -13.30
C GLY A 33 4.87 -24.80 -14.27
N SER A 34 3.55 -24.92 -14.18
CA SER A 34 2.60 -24.16 -15.01
C SER A 34 2.58 -22.68 -14.63
N ILE A 35 2.19 -21.83 -15.59
CA ILE A 35 2.14 -20.38 -15.37
C ILE A 35 0.89 -20.04 -14.57
N GLU A 36 1.08 -19.55 -13.35
CA GLU A 36 -0.02 -19.07 -12.50
C GLU A 36 -0.45 -17.66 -12.90
N LYS A 37 0.54 -16.75 -13.06
CA LYS A 37 0.27 -15.33 -13.27
C LYS A 37 1.46 -14.58 -13.85
N TYR A 38 1.20 -13.75 -14.86
CA TYR A 38 2.14 -12.71 -15.29
C TYR A 38 1.99 -11.48 -14.40
N LYS A 39 3.09 -11.02 -13.81
CA LYS A 39 3.11 -9.85 -12.94
C LYS A 39 4.00 -8.76 -13.54
N ALA A 40 3.41 -7.63 -13.89
CA ALA A 40 4.14 -6.41 -14.24
C ALA A 40 4.06 -5.43 -13.06
N ARG A 41 5.19 -4.78 -12.75
CA ARG A 41 5.25 -3.67 -11.80
C ARG A 41 5.93 -2.48 -12.45
N LEU A 42 5.33 -1.30 -12.33
CA LEU A 42 5.99 -0.05 -12.66
C LEU A 42 6.77 0.43 -11.43
N VAL A 43 8.05 0.74 -11.62
CA VAL A 43 8.97 1.15 -10.56
C VAL A 43 9.62 2.47 -10.95
N ALA A 44 9.65 3.43 -10.03
CA ALA A 44 10.40 4.67 -10.18
C ALA A 44 11.89 4.41 -9.95
N LYS A 45 12.74 5.06 -10.74
CA LYS A 45 14.21 5.09 -10.55
C LYS A 45 14.57 6.09 -9.44
N GLY A 46 14.07 5.88 -8.22
CA GLY A 46 14.23 6.83 -7.11
C GLY A 46 15.65 6.99 -6.57
N PHE A 47 16.63 6.19 -7.05
CA PHE A 47 18.05 6.46 -6.82
C PHE A 47 18.51 7.80 -7.40
N LYS A 48 17.80 8.32 -8.40
CA LYS A 48 18.09 9.64 -8.98
C LYS A 48 17.51 10.81 -8.17
N GLN A 49 16.71 10.55 -7.13
CA GLN A 49 16.07 11.60 -6.32
C GLN A 49 17.09 12.36 -5.47
N LYS A 50 16.92 13.69 -5.39
CA LYS A 50 17.72 14.58 -4.53
C LYS A 50 16.94 14.99 -3.28
N TYR A 51 17.58 14.85 -2.13
CA TYR A 51 17.07 15.35 -0.85
C TYR A 51 16.88 16.87 -0.91
N GLY A 52 15.78 17.38 -0.36
CA GLY A 52 15.43 18.80 -0.34
C GLY A 52 14.82 19.34 -1.64
N ILE A 53 14.78 18.53 -2.72
CA ILE A 53 14.12 18.87 -3.99
C ILE A 53 12.96 17.91 -4.25
N ASP A 54 13.25 16.60 -4.30
CA ASP A 54 12.27 15.57 -4.66
C ASP A 54 11.62 14.91 -3.43
N TYR A 55 12.25 15.03 -2.26
CA TYR A 55 11.75 14.52 -0.99
C TYR A 55 12.43 15.22 0.19
N THR A 56 11.69 15.41 1.29
CA THR A 56 12.18 15.99 2.55
C THR A 56 12.31 14.97 3.67
N ASP A 57 11.44 13.95 3.69
CA ASP A 57 11.43 12.95 4.76
C ASP A 57 11.44 11.53 4.21
N THR A 58 12.20 10.65 4.86
CA THR A 58 12.33 9.22 4.47
C THR A 58 11.93 8.26 5.60
N PHE A 59 11.64 8.77 6.81
CA PHE A 59 11.45 7.92 7.97
C PHE A 59 10.08 7.25 7.99
N SER A 60 10.05 5.93 7.80
CA SER A 60 8.86 5.14 8.12
C SER A 60 8.95 4.68 9.58
N PRO A 61 7.85 4.71 10.35
CA PRO A 61 7.81 4.02 11.63
C PRO A 61 7.92 2.52 11.37
N VAL A 62 9.01 1.90 11.82
CA VAL A 62 9.18 0.45 11.82
C VAL A 62 8.99 -0.03 13.25
N VAL A 63 7.99 -0.88 13.46
CA VAL A 63 7.75 -1.49 14.77
C VAL A 63 8.93 -2.40 15.11
N LYS A 64 9.52 -2.22 16.29
CA LYS A 64 10.60 -3.09 16.77
C LYS A 64 10.03 -4.47 17.10
N TYR A 65 10.78 -5.53 16.79
CA TYR A 65 10.39 -6.90 17.10
C TYR A 65 10.09 -7.13 18.59
N VAL A 66 10.80 -6.43 19.47
CA VAL A 66 10.56 -6.50 20.93
C VAL A 66 9.13 -6.04 21.26
N THR A 67 8.71 -4.89 20.72
CA THR A 67 7.36 -4.36 20.91
C THR A 67 6.30 -5.31 20.36
N LEU A 68 6.52 -5.86 19.16
CA LEU A 68 5.59 -6.82 18.56
C LEU A 68 5.44 -8.07 19.44
N ARG A 69 6.55 -8.63 19.94
CA ARG A 69 6.53 -9.79 20.83
C ARG A 69 5.79 -9.50 22.15
N MET A 70 5.99 -8.31 22.72
CA MET A 70 5.26 -7.91 23.93
C MET A 70 3.75 -7.84 23.69
N ILE A 71 3.31 -7.23 22.58
CA ILE A 71 1.87 -7.16 22.24
C ILE A 71 1.28 -8.55 22.08
N ILE A 72 1.98 -9.47 21.38
CA ILE A 72 1.52 -10.86 21.22
C ILE A 72 1.47 -11.59 22.56
N ALA A 73 2.46 -11.39 23.44
CA ALA A 73 2.49 -12.01 24.77
C ALA A 73 1.33 -11.53 25.65
N ILE A 74 1.04 -10.23 25.63
CA ILE A 74 -0.10 -9.63 26.33
C ILE A 74 -1.41 -10.18 25.78
N ALA A 75 -1.59 -10.20 24.46
CA ALA A 75 -2.79 -10.73 23.83
C ALA A 75 -2.99 -12.21 24.20
N LYS A 76 -1.93 -13.01 24.23
CA LYS A 76 -1.99 -14.41 24.67
C LYS A 76 -2.36 -14.53 26.16
N TYR A 77 -1.81 -13.68 27.02
CA TYR A 77 -2.10 -13.68 28.46
C TYR A 77 -3.57 -13.38 28.76
N PHE A 78 -4.15 -12.40 28.05
CA PHE A 78 -5.56 -12.03 28.21
C PHE A 78 -6.54 -12.81 27.31
N GLY A 79 -6.05 -13.78 26.53
CA GLY A 79 -6.88 -14.58 25.62
C GLY A 79 -7.50 -13.78 24.48
N TRP A 80 -6.87 -12.68 24.05
CA TRP A 80 -7.39 -11.83 22.98
C TRP A 80 -7.16 -12.46 21.59
N PRO A 81 -8.17 -12.41 20.70
CA PRO A 81 -8.00 -12.88 19.33
C PRO A 81 -7.02 -11.96 18.58
N LEU A 82 -6.04 -12.57 17.90
CA LEU A 82 -5.09 -11.88 17.03
C LEU A 82 -5.43 -12.17 15.57
N VAL A 83 -5.63 -11.12 14.78
CA VAL A 83 -5.85 -11.21 13.33
C VAL A 83 -4.74 -10.48 12.61
N GLN A 84 -4.09 -11.14 11.66
CA GLN A 84 -3.08 -10.52 10.81
C GLN A 84 -3.74 -10.01 9.52
N LEU A 85 -3.53 -8.73 9.21
CA LEU A 85 -3.99 -8.12 7.98
C LEU A 85 -2.79 -7.87 7.05
N ASP A 86 -2.73 -8.60 5.94
CA ASP A 86 -1.77 -8.33 4.86
C ASP A 86 -2.44 -7.47 3.78
N VAL A 87 -2.03 -6.19 3.70
CA VAL A 87 -2.58 -5.25 2.72
C VAL A 87 -1.80 -5.36 1.41
N VAL A 88 -2.40 -6.07 0.45
CA VAL A 88 -1.86 -6.14 -0.91
C VAL A 88 -1.87 -4.74 -1.53
N THR A 89 -0.71 -4.28 -2.03
CA THR A 89 -0.51 -2.94 -2.64
C THR A 89 -0.61 -1.74 -1.71
N ALA A 90 -0.22 -1.88 -0.44
CA ALA A 90 -0.22 -0.79 0.55
C ALA A 90 0.40 0.53 0.04
N PHE A 91 1.48 0.47 -0.74
CA PHE A 91 2.13 1.65 -1.36
C PHE A 91 1.20 2.50 -2.23
N LEU A 92 0.28 1.87 -2.97
CA LEU A 92 -0.63 2.58 -3.89
C LEU A 92 -1.74 3.36 -3.17
N TYR A 93 -1.82 3.26 -1.84
CA TYR A 93 -2.76 4.04 -1.03
C TYR A 93 -2.10 5.27 -0.40
N GLY A 94 -0.77 5.33 -0.34
CA GLY A 94 -0.05 6.48 0.20
C GLY A 94 -0.19 7.68 -0.72
N ILE A 95 -0.91 8.71 -0.28
CA ILE A 95 -1.07 9.96 -1.04
C ILE A 95 0.24 10.75 -0.98
N MET A 96 0.70 11.20 -2.15
CA MET A 96 1.88 12.07 -2.28
C MET A 96 1.45 13.52 -2.01
N LYS A 97 2.22 14.24 -1.19
CA LYS A 97 2.01 15.70 -0.98
C LYS A 97 2.97 16.50 -1.86
N GLU A 98 4.13 15.92 -2.13
CA GLU A 98 5.20 16.44 -2.95
C GLU A 98 4.89 16.23 -4.43
N LEU A 99 5.13 17.26 -5.23
CA LEU A 99 5.02 17.19 -6.68
C LEU A 99 6.22 16.42 -7.25
N VAL A 100 5.96 15.19 -7.66
CA VAL A 100 6.97 14.32 -8.28
C VAL A 100 6.54 13.98 -9.69
N PHE A 101 7.39 14.30 -10.67
CA PHE A 101 7.17 13.98 -12.06
C PHE A 101 7.96 12.74 -12.46
N CYS A 102 7.34 11.89 -13.28
CA CYS A 102 7.90 10.68 -13.83
C CYS A 102 7.94 10.74 -15.35
N ALA A 103 8.99 10.19 -15.92
CA ALA A 103 9.06 9.94 -17.35
C ALA A 103 8.02 8.89 -17.74
N VAL A 104 7.43 9.08 -18.92
CA VAL A 104 6.51 8.12 -19.51
C VAL A 104 7.24 6.79 -19.66
N PRO A 105 6.66 5.69 -19.16
CA PRO A 105 7.29 4.38 -19.29
C PRO A 105 7.23 3.90 -20.74
N GLU A 106 8.23 3.10 -21.12
CA GLU A 106 8.31 2.50 -22.45
C GLU A 106 7.02 1.73 -22.80
N GLY A 107 6.54 1.93 -24.03
CA GLY A 107 5.33 1.30 -24.56
C GLY A 107 4.01 1.93 -24.10
N VAL A 108 4.04 3.16 -23.56
CA VAL A 108 2.84 3.94 -23.24
C VAL A 108 2.88 5.25 -24.01
N ASP A 109 1.90 5.46 -24.87
CA ASP A 109 1.67 6.75 -25.50
C ASP A 109 0.72 7.59 -24.64
N LEU A 110 1.01 8.90 -24.54
CA LEU A 110 0.14 9.85 -23.88
C LEU A 110 -0.68 10.60 -24.93
N ASP A 111 -1.99 10.69 -24.67
CA ASP A 111 -2.89 11.46 -25.51
C ASP A 111 -2.71 12.96 -25.21
N GLY A 112 -2.25 13.74 -26.20
CA GLY A 112 -2.05 15.20 -26.11
C GLY A 112 -0.59 15.64 -25.96
N ASP A 113 -0.38 16.95 -25.80
CA ASP A 113 0.95 17.60 -25.68
C ASP A 113 1.57 17.43 -24.27
N PHE A 114 1.46 16.24 -23.69
CA PHE A 114 1.95 15.92 -22.35
C PHE A 114 3.22 15.08 -22.43
N ASP A 115 4.31 15.58 -21.85
CA ASP A 115 5.62 14.90 -21.88
C ASP A 115 5.88 14.04 -20.64
N CYS A 116 5.06 14.15 -19.59
CA CYS A 116 5.35 13.49 -18.32
C CYS A 116 4.11 13.06 -17.53
N LEU A 117 4.35 12.26 -16.49
CA LEU A 117 3.35 11.77 -15.55
C LEU A 117 3.59 12.37 -14.16
N GLU A 118 2.61 13.09 -13.63
CA GLU A 118 2.59 13.52 -12.24
C GLU A 118 2.16 12.35 -11.34
N LEU A 119 2.90 12.11 -10.25
CA LEU A 119 2.60 11.09 -9.25
C LEU A 119 1.66 11.61 -8.18
N VAL A 120 0.42 11.11 -8.18
CA VAL A 120 -0.58 11.42 -7.14
C VAL A 120 -0.43 10.50 -5.93
N LYS A 121 0.00 9.26 -6.17
CA LYS A 121 0.19 8.24 -5.12
C LYS A 121 1.56 7.61 -5.19
N ALA A 122 2.05 7.14 -4.05
CA ALA A 122 3.36 6.53 -3.96
C ALA A 122 3.45 5.25 -4.80
N ILE A 123 4.57 5.11 -5.50
CA ILE A 123 4.91 3.90 -6.25
C ILE A 123 6.23 3.31 -5.75
N TYR A 124 6.46 2.04 -6.09
CA TYR A 124 7.70 1.36 -5.75
C TYR A 124 8.92 2.12 -6.28
N GLY A 125 9.99 2.12 -5.49
CA GLY A 125 11.27 2.69 -5.88
C GLY A 125 11.45 4.17 -5.54
N LEU A 126 10.41 4.89 -5.08
CA LEU A 126 10.56 6.21 -4.46
C LEU A 126 11.10 6.07 -3.04
N LYS A 127 11.97 6.98 -2.60
CA LYS A 127 12.51 6.99 -1.23
C LYS A 127 11.43 7.22 -0.17
N GLN A 128 10.44 8.06 -0.46
CA GLN A 128 9.34 8.40 0.43
C GLN A 128 8.13 7.45 0.36
N ALA A 129 8.16 6.41 -0.49
CA ALA A 129 7.01 5.53 -0.66
C ALA A 129 6.59 4.83 0.64
N LEU A 130 7.56 4.46 1.48
CA LEU A 130 7.30 3.74 2.73
C LEU A 130 6.68 4.64 3.80
N LEU A 131 7.14 5.88 3.92
CA LEU A 131 6.57 6.89 4.84
C LEU A 131 5.05 7.04 4.64
N ARG A 132 4.60 7.06 3.37
CA ARG A 132 3.19 7.33 3.04
C ARG A 132 2.26 6.15 3.23
N VAL A 133 2.80 4.93 3.31
CA VAL A 133 2.01 3.76 3.71
C VAL A 133 1.65 3.83 5.19
N ALA A 134 2.52 4.38 6.02
CA ALA A 134 2.28 4.48 7.46
C ALA A 134 1.29 5.58 7.86
N GLY A 135 1.11 6.61 7.02
CA GLY A 135 0.16 7.71 7.25
C GLY A 135 -1.31 7.35 7.02
N LEU A 136 -1.59 6.18 6.45
CA LEU A 136 -2.93 5.59 6.47
C LEU A 136 -3.09 5.01 7.88
N GLY A 137 -3.65 5.83 8.77
CA GLY A 137 -3.84 5.46 10.17
C GLY A 137 -4.33 4.03 10.29
N TYR A 138 -3.46 3.16 10.81
CA TYR A 138 -3.86 1.87 11.36
C TYR A 138 -4.68 2.20 12.60
N CYS A 139 -5.92 2.62 12.40
CA CYS A 139 -6.93 2.61 13.45
C CYS A 139 -7.22 1.14 13.68
N VAL A 140 -6.39 0.49 14.51
CA VAL A 140 -6.81 -0.73 15.19
C VAL A 140 -8.00 -0.26 16.01
N PRO A 141 -9.22 -0.76 15.78
CA PRO A 141 -10.30 -0.47 16.71
C PRO A 141 -9.88 -1.10 18.04
N VAL A 142 -9.32 -0.28 18.93
CA VAL A 142 -9.22 -0.61 20.34
C VAL A 142 -10.64 -0.52 20.83
N VAL A 143 -11.35 -1.66 20.81
CA VAL A 143 -12.68 -1.77 21.40
C VAL A 143 -12.52 -1.38 22.87
N PRO A 144 -13.25 -0.36 23.37
CA PRO A 144 -13.11 0.09 24.75
C PRO A 144 -13.50 -1.05 25.72
N ILE A 145 -12.59 -1.32 26.66
CA ILE A 145 -12.59 -2.44 27.61
C ILE A 145 -13.71 -2.42 28.68
N ASN A 146 -14.56 -1.39 28.73
CA ASN A 146 -15.54 -1.23 29.81
C ASN A 146 -17.00 -1.42 29.36
N ARG A 147 -17.40 -2.62 28.91
CA ARG A 147 -18.83 -3.01 28.97
C ARG A 147 -19.16 -4.51 28.84
N LEU A 148 -18.43 -5.42 29.49
CA LEU A 148 -18.90 -6.81 29.62
C LEU A 148 -18.58 -7.43 30.99
N THR A 149 -18.94 -6.73 32.07
CA THR A 149 -19.23 -7.37 33.36
C THR A 149 -20.74 -7.49 33.53
N ARG A 150 -21.41 -8.31 32.72
CA ARG A 150 -22.76 -8.81 33.00
C ARG A 150 -23.07 -10.05 32.14
N THR A 151 -22.81 -11.20 32.75
CA THR A 151 -23.61 -12.44 32.70
C THR A 151 -24.19 -12.92 31.36
N GLY A 152 -23.68 -14.04 30.85
CA GLY A 152 -24.41 -14.95 29.96
C GLY A 152 -23.53 -15.71 28.95
N PRO A 153 -23.77 -17.01 28.68
CA PRO A 153 -23.04 -17.75 27.65
C PRO A 153 -23.50 -17.29 26.25
N ILE A 154 -22.53 -16.95 25.39
CA ILE A 154 -22.79 -16.45 24.04
C ILE A 154 -23.24 -17.63 23.15
N ARG A 155 -24.50 -17.60 22.72
CA ARG A 155 -25.14 -18.50 21.75
C ARG A 155 -24.93 -17.99 20.30
N SER A 156 -24.68 -18.96 19.42
CA SER A 156 -24.78 -19.00 17.94
C SER A 156 -24.18 -17.86 17.09
N ARG A 157 -24.17 -18.11 15.77
CA ARG A 157 -23.17 -17.70 14.78
C ARG A 157 -23.72 -16.65 13.80
N ASP A 158 -24.80 -15.96 14.15
CA ASP A 158 -25.68 -15.33 13.16
C ASP A 158 -25.70 -13.78 13.17
N ASP A 159 -24.99 -13.10 14.08
CA ASP A 159 -25.07 -11.63 14.21
C ASP A 159 -24.03 -10.81 13.42
N TYR A 160 -23.20 -11.42 12.56
CA TYR A 160 -22.29 -10.67 11.67
C TYR A 160 -22.93 -10.31 10.31
N GLY A 161 -24.26 -10.39 10.21
CA GLY A 161 -25.00 -10.31 8.97
C GLY A 161 -25.67 -8.97 8.69
N THR A 162 -25.03 -7.82 8.88
CA THR A 162 -25.47 -6.57 8.21
C THR A 162 -24.40 -5.50 8.31
N LEU A 163 -23.85 -5.13 7.15
CA LEU A 163 -23.00 -3.98 6.79
C LEU A 163 -21.77 -4.53 6.05
N PHE A 164 -21.73 -4.24 4.75
CA PHE A 164 -20.68 -4.58 3.77
C PHE A 164 -20.85 -5.90 3.00
N THR A 165 -21.59 -5.81 1.90
CA THR A 165 -21.26 -6.49 0.63
C THR A 165 -21.26 -5.42 -0.49
N PRO A 166 -20.61 -5.56 -1.69
CA PRO A 166 -19.56 -6.47 -2.21
C PRO A 166 -18.41 -5.66 -2.95
N PRO A 167 -17.48 -6.20 -3.82
CA PRO A 167 -17.29 -7.59 -4.27
C PRO A 167 -15.86 -8.18 -4.21
N MET A 168 -15.87 -9.53 -4.20
CA MET A 168 -14.84 -10.50 -4.62
C MET A 168 -13.52 -10.60 -3.84
N ILE A 169 -13.56 -11.42 -2.80
CA ILE A 169 -12.40 -12.17 -2.31
C ILE A 169 -12.62 -13.64 -2.70
N ARG A 170 -11.81 -14.17 -3.63
CA ARG A 170 -11.73 -15.62 -3.88
C ARG A 170 -11.23 -16.30 -2.60
N ARG A 171 -12.03 -17.21 -2.03
CA ARG A 171 -11.53 -18.23 -1.10
C ARG A 171 -10.58 -19.16 -1.87
N VAL A 172 -9.43 -19.45 -1.29
CA VAL A 172 -8.56 -20.56 -1.68
C VAL A 172 -8.79 -21.63 -0.63
N GLY A 173 -9.21 -22.82 -1.06
CA GLY A 173 -9.29 -24.03 -0.25
C GLY A 173 -7.94 -24.73 -0.12
#